data_AF-A0A6P8S5A4-F1
#
_entry.id   AF-A0A6P8S5A4-F1
#
_cell.length_a   1.000
_cell.length_b   1.000
_cell.length_c   1.000
_cell.angle_alpha   90.00
_cell.angle_beta   90.00
_cell.angle_gamma   90.00
#
_symmetry.space_group_name_H-M   'P 1'
#
loop_
_entity.id
_entity.type
_entity.pdbx_description
1 polymer ?
#
loop_
_entity_poly.entity_id
_entity_poly.type
_entity_poly.pdbx_seq_one_letter_code
_entity_poly.pdbx_strand_id
1 'polypeptide(L)'
;MNIVLFTLALAANRVFFTYGVRTRREAAPGLHVQGIRDAAGSYCQKSESCCTEREDTCTVPYLDTVCYCDVFCNREVSDCCPDYWTHCQGMEPPSYIQRGCVRHGKKYPLGATYQDNCNLCTCSSVGHWDCEQHACLIDQDIIHAINQGSYGWRAGNYSQFWGMTLDEGIRYRLGTSKPSTTVMNMNELHINMASNEILPAYFNAADKWPGMIHEPLDQGNCAGSWAFSTAAVASDRISIQSMGHMTPMLSPQHLLSCDIRNQRGCSGGRVDGAWWYLRRKGVVTDDCYPFTSQEKDKVPARSPCMMHSRSTGRGKRQATARCPSLHAHSNEIYQATPAYRLASSEKDIMKEVMENGPVQAIMEVHEDFFLYKGGIYRHTPVTAGKPKHYRRHGTHSVKITGWGEEKIPSGQSQKYWIAANSWGKNWGESGYFRIARGANECEIEAFVVGVWGRVSMEDVHK
;
A
#
# COMPACT_ATOMS: atom_id res chain seq x y z
N MET A 1 17.40 -37.46 57.59
CA MET A 1 18.18 -38.46 56.84
C MET A 1 18.67 -37.75 55.57
N ASN A 2 19.98 -37.43 55.53
CA ASN A 2 20.78 -36.74 54.47
C ASN A 2 20.28 -35.33 54.06
N ILE A 3 20.79 -34.18 54.55
CA ILE A 3 22.18 -33.61 54.60
C ILE A 3 22.77 -33.58 53.18
N VAL A 4 22.99 -32.44 52.51
CA VAL A 4 24.11 -31.49 52.73
C VAL A 4 23.80 -30.06 52.21
N LEU A 5 23.96 -29.10 53.14
CA LEU A 5 24.45 -27.71 53.08
C LEU A 5 24.36 -26.85 51.81
N PHE A 6 23.64 -25.71 51.93
CA PHE A 6 24.00 -24.44 51.29
C PHE A 6 24.29 -23.40 52.38
N THR A 7 25.55 -22.95 52.45
CA THR A 7 26.03 -21.90 53.35
C THR A 7 25.71 -20.50 52.81
N LEU A 8 25.13 -19.66 53.67
CA LEU A 8 25.10 -18.20 53.52
C LEU A 8 26.52 -17.61 53.67
N ALA A 9 26.85 -16.54 52.95
CA ALA A 9 26.82 -15.18 53.50
C ALA A 9 27.70 -14.16 52.73
N LEU A 10 27.15 -12.94 52.67
CA LEU A 10 27.78 -11.62 52.71
C LEU A 10 28.22 -10.91 51.42
N ALA A 11 27.64 -9.71 51.32
CA ALA A 11 27.82 -8.69 50.31
C ALA A 11 29.17 -7.98 50.42
N ALA A 12 29.71 -7.56 49.27
CA ALA A 12 30.67 -6.47 49.17
C ALA A 12 30.35 -5.62 47.94
N ASN A 13 29.99 -4.36 48.17
CA ASN A 13 29.95 -3.31 47.16
C ASN A 13 31.35 -3.12 46.57
N ARG A 14 31.50 -3.27 45.25
CA ARG A 14 32.56 -2.61 44.49
C ARG A 14 32.02 -2.09 43.16
N VAL A 15 32.02 -0.76 43.08
CA VAL A 15 31.90 0.04 41.86
C VAL A 15 32.99 -0.42 40.89
N PHE A 16 32.60 -0.86 39.69
CA PHE A 16 33.54 -1.08 38.58
C PHE A 16 33.18 -0.14 37.44
N PHE A 17 34.14 0.74 37.16
CA PHE A 17 34.18 1.59 35.98
C PHE A 17 34.08 0.76 34.70
N THR A 18 33.25 1.20 33.77
CA THR A 18 33.18 0.70 32.41
C THR A 18 34.50 1.00 31.68
N TYR A 19 35.37 -0.01 31.54
CA TYR A 19 36.37 -0.01 30.48
C TYR A 19 35.81 -0.80 29.31
N GLY A 20 35.47 -0.09 28.23
CA GLY A 20 35.07 -0.70 26.96
C GLY A 20 36.21 -1.58 26.44
N VAL A 21 36.03 -2.89 26.50
CA VAL A 21 36.86 -3.86 25.80
C VAL A 21 36.57 -3.70 24.31
N ARG A 22 37.48 -3.07 23.56
CA ARG A 22 37.49 -3.13 22.09
C ARG A 22 37.70 -4.59 21.68
N THR A 23 36.63 -5.29 21.35
CA THR A 23 36.70 -6.58 20.67
C THR A 23 37.33 -6.37 19.29
N ARG A 24 38.53 -6.91 19.07
CA ARG A 24 39.14 -7.09 17.75
C ARG A 24 38.11 -7.81 16.87
N ARG A 25 37.55 -7.13 15.86
CA ARG A 25 36.91 -7.83 14.74
C ARG A 25 38.01 -8.58 14.02
N GLU A 26 38.09 -9.89 14.23
CA GLU A 26 38.80 -10.77 13.30
C GLU A 26 38.09 -10.66 11.95
N ALA A 27 38.81 -10.13 10.96
CA ALA A 27 38.36 -10.10 9.59
C ALA A 27 38.15 -11.54 9.10
N ALA A 28 36.98 -11.83 8.54
CA ALA A 28 36.65 -13.13 8.00
C ALA A 28 37.68 -13.59 6.95
N PRO A 29 38.03 -14.89 6.90
CA PRO A 29 38.96 -15.42 5.92
C PRO A 29 38.31 -15.37 4.53
N GLY A 30 38.91 -14.59 3.63
CA GLY A 30 38.41 -14.46 2.25
C GLY A 30 38.82 -13.18 1.51
N LEU A 31 39.48 -12.21 2.14
CA LEU A 31 39.90 -10.96 1.47
C LEU A 31 41.03 -11.14 0.43
N HIS A 32 41.74 -12.27 0.40
CA HIS A 32 42.89 -12.49 -0.49
C HIS A 32 42.56 -13.25 -1.79
N VAL A 33 41.38 -13.88 -1.91
CA VAL A 33 40.97 -14.60 -3.14
C VAL A 33 40.24 -13.67 -4.12
N GLN A 34 39.70 -12.56 -3.63
CA GLN A 34 39.12 -11.47 -4.42
C GLN A 34 39.65 -10.15 -3.88
N GLY A 35 40.96 -9.93 -3.99
CA GLY A 35 41.64 -8.74 -3.45
C GLY A 35 40.79 -7.49 -3.65
N ILE A 36 40.63 -6.69 -2.59
CA ILE A 36 40.05 -5.36 -2.68
C ILE A 36 41.00 -4.51 -3.51
N ARG A 37 40.89 -4.63 -4.84
CA ARG A 37 41.52 -3.76 -5.84
C ARG A 37 40.64 -2.53 -6.12
N ASP A 38 39.48 -2.45 -5.48
CA ASP A 38 38.40 -1.54 -5.85
C ASP A 38 38.35 -0.25 -5.02
N ALA A 39 39.20 -0.09 -4.02
CA ALA A 39 39.38 1.18 -3.34
C ALA A 39 40.45 2.01 -4.07
N ALA A 40 40.07 2.57 -5.21
CA ALA A 40 40.94 3.47 -5.97
C ALA A 40 41.30 4.71 -5.12
N GLY A 41 42.58 5.07 -5.06
CA GLY A 41 43.07 6.23 -4.33
C GLY A 41 44.59 6.32 -4.30
N SER A 42 45.11 7.52 -4.05
CA SER A 42 46.53 7.80 -3.83
C SER A 42 46.84 7.72 -2.32
N TYR A 43 47.19 6.55 -1.80
CA TYR A 43 47.49 6.34 -0.38
C TYR A 43 48.99 6.49 -0.15
N CYS A 44 49.81 5.58 -0.70
CA CYS A 44 51.26 5.67 -0.59
C CYS A 44 51.80 6.93 -1.27
N GLN A 45 51.14 7.41 -2.31
CA GLN A 45 51.51 8.67 -2.97
C GLN A 45 51.27 9.93 -2.09
N LYS A 46 50.45 9.86 -1.04
CA LYS A 46 50.29 10.97 -0.07
C LYS A 46 51.42 11.03 0.96
N SER A 47 52.20 9.95 1.09
CA SER A 47 53.43 9.95 1.88
C SER A 47 54.57 10.59 1.08
N GLU A 48 55.51 11.25 1.75
CA GLU A 48 56.67 11.88 1.08
C GLU A 48 57.60 10.86 0.41
N SER A 49 57.54 9.59 0.81
CA SER A 49 58.20 8.47 0.13
C SER A 49 57.67 7.11 0.62
N CYS A 50 57.91 6.05 -0.17
CA CYS A 50 57.73 4.67 0.27
C CYS A 50 58.93 4.23 1.11
N CYS A 51 58.67 3.56 2.23
CA CYS A 51 59.72 3.19 3.17
C CYS A 51 60.53 2.01 2.63
N THR A 52 61.86 2.10 2.76
CA THR A 52 62.81 1.11 2.23
C THR A 52 63.03 -0.08 3.16
N GLU A 53 62.57 0.03 4.41
CA GLU A 53 62.65 -1.02 5.43
C GLU A 53 61.29 -1.20 6.13
N ARG A 54 61.19 -2.22 6.99
CA ARG A 54 59.98 -2.47 7.77
C ARG A 54 59.84 -1.39 8.84
N GLU A 55 58.90 -0.48 8.63
CA GLU A 55 58.66 0.66 9.53
C GLU A 55 57.19 0.69 9.92
N ASP A 56 56.90 0.39 11.19
CA ASP A 56 55.52 0.40 11.72
C ASP A 56 54.87 1.81 11.64
N THR A 57 55.66 2.85 11.43
CA THR A 57 55.23 4.23 11.22
C THR A 57 54.87 4.56 9.76
N CYS A 58 55.20 3.67 8.83
CA CYS A 58 54.98 3.83 7.39
C CYS A 58 53.53 3.48 7.00
N THR A 59 52.59 4.15 7.65
CA THR A 59 51.16 3.85 7.54
C THR A 59 50.33 5.02 7.03
N VAL A 60 49.29 4.71 6.28
CA VAL A 60 48.32 5.69 5.76
C VAL A 60 46.92 5.31 6.23
N PRO A 61 46.07 6.27 6.62
CA PRO A 61 44.67 5.99 6.91
C PRO A 61 43.93 5.41 5.69
N TYR A 62 43.22 4.30 5.92
CA TYR A 62 42.43 3.59 4.92
C TYR A 62 41.11 3.13 5.55
N LEU A 63 40.01 3.77 5.14
CA LEU A 63 38.69 3.57 5.77
C LEU A 63 38.80 3.77 7.30
N ASP A 64 38.34 2.80 8.10
CA ASP A 64 38.41 2.84 9.57
C ASP A 64 39.69 2.16 10.13
N THR A 65 40.70 1.91 9.29
CA THR A 65 41.98 1.27 9.66
C THR A 65 43.17 2.04 9.08
N VAL A 66 44.39 1.52 9.31
CA VAL A 66 45.63 1.92 8.64
C VAL A 66 46.09 0.84 7.68
N CYS A 67 46.76 1.23 6.60
CA CYS A 67 47.47 0.35 5.67
C CYS A 67 48.95 0.75 5.59
N TYR A 68 49.82 -0.16 5.14
CA TYR A 68 51.28 0.04 5.10
C TYR A 68 51.80 0.30 3.68
N CYS A 69 52.86 1.11 3.58
CA CYS A 69 53.55 1.49 2.34
C CYS A 69 55.05 1.12 2.36
N ASP A 70 55.41 0.01 3.00
CA ASP A 70 56.79 -0.43 3.18
C ASP A 70 57.16 -1.69 2.36
N VAL A 71 58.44 -2.05 2.35
CA VAL A 71 58.96 -3.21 1.57
C VAL A 71 58.36 -4.57 1.94
N PHE A 72 57.69 -4.70 3.09
CA PHE A 72 57.03 -5.96 3.46
C PHE A 72 55.85 -6.28 2.54
N CYS A 73 55.25 -5.25 1.96
CA CYS A 73 54.18 -5.38 0.98
C CYS A 73 54.59 -6.10 -0.30
N ASN A 74 55.89 -6.20 -0.59
CA ASN A 74 56.38 -7.02 -1.70
C ASN A 74 56.20 -8.55 -1.46
N ARG A 75 55.72 -8.97 -0.29
CA ARG A 75 55.45 -10.38 0.06
C ARG A 75 53.96 -10.75 0.06
N GLU A 76 53.12 -9.94 -0.59
CA GLU A 76 51.67 -10.17 -0.76
C GLU A 76 50.90 -10.32 0.58
N VAL A 77 51.21 -9.45 1.55
CA VAL A 77 50.59 -9.45 2.87
C VAL A 77 49.31 -8.59 2.87
N SER A 78 48.34 -8.94 3.73
CA SER A 78 46.97 -8.42 3.70
C SER A 78 46.78 -6.98 4.22
N ASP A 79 47.77 -6.37 4.84
CA ASP A 79 47.71 -5.05 5.48
C ASP A 79 48.29 -3.90 4.61
N CYS A 80 48.63 -4.19 3.36
CA CYS A 80 49.23 -3.26 2.42
C CYS A 80 48.24 -2.28 1.79
N CYS A 81 48.70 -1.05 1.54
CA CYS A 81 47.87 -0.07 0.85
C CYS A 81 47.61 -0.47 -0.62
N PRO A 82 46.41 -0.20 -1.16
CA PRO A 82 46.02 -0.64 -2.51
C PRO A 82 46.94 -0.15 -3.65
N ASP A 83 47.62 0.99 -3.49
CA ASP A 83 48.49 1.60 -4.50
C ASP A 83 49.99 1.31 -4.30
N TYR A 84 50.37 0.46 -3.34
CA TYR A 84 51.78 0.15 -3.03
C TYR A 84 52.57 -0.34 -4.26
N TRP A 85 52.07 -1.37 -4.97
CA TRP A 85 52.78 -1.91 -6.14
C TRP A 85 52.88 -0.89 -7.28
N THR A 86 51.86 -0.08 -7.47
CA THR A 86 51.85 0.92 -8.55
C THR A 86 52.73 2.13 -8.24
N HIS A 87 52.79 2.58 -6.99
CA HIS A 87 53.53 3.77 -6.58
C HIS A 87 54.97 3.45 -6.13
N CYS A 88 55.14 2.46 -5.27
CA CYS A 88 56.43 2.13 -4.65
C CYS A 88 57.28 1.19 -5.51
N GLN A 89 56.66 0.25 -6.24
CA GLN A 89 57.36 -0.71 -7.11
C GLN A 89 57.33 -0.29 -8.59
N GLY A 90 56.64 0.79 -8.94
CA GLY A 90 56.51 1.26 -10.32
C GLY A 90 55.89 0.23 -11.27
N MET A 91 55.15 -0.75 -10.75
CA MET A 91 54.45 -1.73 -11.57
C MET A 91 53.23 -1.06 -12.19
N GLU A 92 53.15 -1.02 -13.52
CA GLU A 92 51.91 -0.59 -14.16
C GLU A 92 50.79 -1.58 -13.75
N PRO A 93 49.66 -1.10 -13.22
CA PRO A 93 48.54 -1.99 -12.96
C PRO A 93 48.17 -2.65 -14.29
N PRO A 94 47.82 -3.95 -14.30
CA PRO A 94 47.36 -4.58 -15.53
C PRO A 94 46.26 -3.71 -16.12
N SER A 95 46.32 -3.45 -17.43
CA SER A 95 45.29 -2.72 -18.14
C SER A 95 44.00 -3.54 -18.16
N TYR A 96 43.33 -3.61 -17.01
CA TYR A 96 41.96 -4.05 -16.96
C TYR A 96 41.19 -3.01 -17.74
N ILE A 97 40.86 -3.33 -18.99
CA ILE A 97 39.70 -2.77 -19.65
C ILE A 97 38.59 -2.96 -18.63
N GLN A 98 38.21 -1.91 -17.90
CA GLN A 98 37.01 -1.93 -17.08
C GLN A 98 35.85 -2.03 -18.06
N ARG A 99 35.58 -3.26 -18.53
CA ARG A 99 34.30 -3.63 -19.11
C ARG A 99 33.32 -3.33 -17.99
N GLY A 100 32.47 -2.35 -18.24
CA GLY A 100 31.60 -1.77 -17.24
C GLY A 100 30.48 -1.08 -17.98
N CYS A 101 29.35 -0.95 -17.33
CA CYS A 101 28.17 -0.42 -17.97
C CYS A 101 28.18 1.10 -17.91
N VAL A 102 27.67 1.75 -18.96
CA VAL A 102 27.54 3.21 -18.99
C VAL A 102 26.08 3.58 -18.74
N ARG A 103 25.82 4.53 -17.84
CA ARG A 103 24.50 5.12 -17.63
C ARG A 103 24.63 6.62 -17.37
N HIS A 104 23.89 7.41 -18.14
CA HIS A 104 23.93 8.88 -18.09
C HIS A 104 25.37 9.45 -18.14
N GLY A 105 26.23 8.88 -18.98
CA GLY A 105 27.63 9.28 -19.11
C GLY A 105 28.56 8.83 -17.97
N LYS A 106 28.06 8.18 -16.92
CA LYS A 106 28.87 7.59 -15.83
C LYS A 106 29.15 6.11 -16.10
N LYS A 107 30.38 5.67 -15.82
CA LYS A 107 30.80 4.26 -15.91
C LYS A 107 30.58 3.56 -14.57
N TYR A 108 30.08 2.34 -14.62
CA TYR A 108 29.79 1.48 -13.47
C TYR A 108 30.56 0.16 -13.59
N PRO A 109 31.07 -0.40 -12.48
CA PRO A 109 31.75 -1.68 -12.50
C PRO A 109 30.80 -2.84 -12.83
N LEU A 110 31.36 -3.98 -13.26
CA LEU A 110 30.61 -5.23 -13.41
C LEU A 110 29.93 -5.61 -12.09
N GLY A 111 28.72 -6.15 -12.16
CA GLY A 111 27.93 -6.48 -10.98
C GLY A 111 27.33 -5.28 -10.26
N ALA A 112 27.62 -4.04 -10.68
CA ALA A 112 26.89 -2.88 -10.17
C ALA A 112 25.40 -3.04 -10.42
N THR A 113 24.58 -2.62 -9.47
CA THR A 113 23.12 -2.68 -9.59
C THR A 113 22.50 -1.31 -9.46
N TYR A 114 21.35 -1.10 -10.11
CA TYR A 114 20.47 0.01 -9.80
C TYR A 114 19.01 -0.41 -9.91
N GLN A 115 18.15 0.28 -9.19
CA GLN A 115 16.70 0.06 -9.27
C GLN A 115 16.10 0.99 -10.34
N ASP A 116 15.48 0.41 -11.36
CA ASP A 116 14.66 1.12 -12.34
C ASP A 116 13.18 0.87 -12.06
N ASN A 117 12.55 1.79 -11.33
CA ASN A 117 11.18 1.60 -10.87
C ASN A 117 11.03 0.26 -10.11
N CYS A 118 10.29 -0.72 -10.64
CA CYS A 118 10.12 -2.03 -10.02
C CYS A 118 11.16 -3.08 -10.45
N ASN A 119 12.01 -2.77 -11.44
CA ASN A 119 12.96 -3.71 -12.02
C ASN A 119 14.38 -3.46 -11.50
N LEU A 120 15.05 -4.52 -11.04
CA LEU A 120 16.47 -4.47 -10.73
C LEU A 120 17.30 -4.62 -12.02
N CYS A 121 18.24 -3.69 -12.23
CA CYS A 121 19.17 -3.72 -13.34
C CYS A 121 20.57 -4.03 -12.83
N THR A 122 21.22 -5.04 -13.40
CA THR A 122 22.57 -5.48 -13.03
C THR A 122 23.52 -5.33 -14.21
N CYS A 123 24.72 -4.80 -13.96
CA CYS A 123 25.74 -4.67 -14.99
C CYS A 123 26.36 -6.04 -15.30
N SER A 124 26.06 -6.57 -16.49
CA SER A 124 26.46 -7.90 -16.92
C SER A 124 27.95 -7.98 -17.24
N SER A 125 28.51 -9.19 -17.25
CA SER A 125 29.91 -9.45 -17.62
C SER A 125 30.29 -8.98 -19.04
N VAL A 126 29.29 -8.68 -19.86
CA VAL A 126 29.43 -8.20 -21.24
C VAL A 126 29.43 -6.65 -21.32
N GLY A 127 29.23 -5.94 -20.21
CA GLY A 127 29.21 -4.47 -20.18
C GLY A 127 27.85 -3.85 -20.56
N HIS A 128 26.77 -4.63 -20.51
CA HIS A 128 25.41 -4.17 -20.74
C HIS A 128 24.57 -4.28 -19.46
N TRP A 129 23.55 -3.43 -19.35
CA TRP A 129 22.59 -3.53 -18.25
C TRP A 129 21.57 -4.63 -18.55
N ASP A 130 21.59 -5.68 -17.73
CA ASP A 130 20.56 -6.71 -17.73
C ASP A 130 19.51 -6.34 -16.68
N CYS A 131 18.33 -5.94 -17.15
CA CYS A 131 17.22 -5.52 -16.30
C CYS A 131 16.12 -6.58 -16.27
N GLU A 132 15.55 -6.79 -15.09
CA GLU A 132 14.28 -7.49 -14.93
C GLU A 132 13.18 -6.87 -15.82
N GLN A 133 12.22 -7.69 -16.22
CA GLN A 133 11.13 -7.31 -17.12
C GLN A 133 9.76 -7.48 -16.44
N HIS A 134 9.66 -7.11 -15.18
CA HIS A 134 8.39 -7.09 -14.48
C HIS A 134 7.51 -5.95 -15.00
N ALA A 135 6.20 -6.21 -15.09
CA ALA A 135 5.22 -5.17 -15.30
C ALA A 135 5.17 -4.30 -14.05
N CYS A 136 5.62 -3.05 -14.15
CA CYS A 136 5.53 -2.10 -13.04
C CYS A 136 4.14 -1.49 -12.96
N LEU A 137 3.66 -1.23 -11.74
CA LEU A 137 2.36 -0.63 -11.50
C LEU A 137 2.29 0.81 -12.04
N ILE A 138 3.37 1.57 -11.85
CA ILE A 138 3.57 2.85 -12.54
C ILE A 138 4.33 2.58 -13.83
N ASP A 139 3.66 2.65 -14.96
CA ASP A 139 4.25 2.47 -16.29
C ASP A 139 4.19 3.81 -17.04
N GLN A 140 5.37 4.37 -17.33
CA GLN A 140 5.46 5.66 -18.01
C GLN A 140 4.92 5.59 -19.44
N ASP A 141 5.11 4.48 -20.16
CA ASP A 141 4.64 4.36 -21.54
C ASP A 141 3.11 4.37 -21.58
N ILE A 142 2.46 3.70 -20.62
CA ILE A 142 1.00 3.73 -20.47
C ILE A 142 0.51 5.14 -20.15
N ILE A 143 1.18 5.85 -19.21
CA ILE A 143 0.83 7.24 -18.88
C ILE A 143 0.90 8.14 -20.12
N HIS A 144 1.99 8.05 -20.90
CA HIS A 144 2.16 8.85 -22.12
C HIS A 144 1.12 8.49 -23.18
N ALA A 145 0.87 7.19 -23.40
CA ALA A 145 -0.11 6.73 -24.40
C ALA A 145 -1.53 7.20 -24.08
N ILE A 146 -1.93 7.18 -22.79
CA ILE A 146 -3.25 7.68 -22.37
C ILE A 146 -3.33 9.19 -22.57
N ASN A 147 -2.32 9.94 -22.11
CA ASN A 147 -2.33 11.40 -22.14
C ASN A 147 -2.17 11.98 -23.56
N GLN A 148 -1.59 11.24 -24.50
CA GLN A 148 -1.55 11.59 -25.92
C GLN A 148 -2.86 11.22 -26.64
N GLY A 149 -3.60 10.25 -26.13
CA GLY A 149 -4.89 9.83 -26.68
C GLY A 149 -6.05 10.74 -26.25
N SER A 150 -7.17 10.64 -26.98
CA SER A 150 -8.42 11.35 -26.64
C SER A 150 -9.41 10.41 -25.94
N TYR A 151 -9.05 9.96 -24.74
CA TYR A 151 -9.86 8.97 -23.99
C TYR A 151 -10.83 9.59 -22.96
N GLY A 152 -10.79 10.91 -22.74
CA GLY A 152 -11.68 11.61 -21.80
C GLY A 152 -11.20 11.61 -20.33
N TRP A 153 -10.03 11.04 -20.06
CA TRP A 153 -9.39 11.05 -18.75
C TRP A 153 -7.86 11.12 -18.90
N ARG A 154 -7.18 11.48 -17.81
CA ARG A 154 -5.72 11.63 -17.76
C ARG A 154 -5.09 10.65 -16.78
N ALA A 155 -3.92 10.15 -17.14
CA ALA A 155 -3.09 9.28 -16.30
C ALA A 155 -1.96 10.07 -15.63
N GLY A 156 -1.47 9.59 -14.50
CA GLY A 156 -0.39 10.20 -13.73
C GLY A 156 0.35 9.21 -12.85
N ASN A 157 1.47 9.65 -12.29
CA ASN A 157 2.29 8.86 -11.38
C ASN A 157 1.92 9.13 -9.91
N TYR A 158 2.23 8.15 -9.05
CA TYR A 158 2.01 8.23 -7.61
C TYR A 158 3.22 7.68 -6.88
N SER A 159 3.81 8.47 -5.98
CA SER A 159 4.95 8.03 -5.16
C SER A 159 4.63 6.78 -4.35
N GLN A 160 3.39 6.69 -3.84
CA GLN A 160 2.91 5.52 -3.09
C GLN A 160 2.83 4.24 -3.92
N PHE A 161 2.92 4.29 -5.25
CA PHE A 161 2.90 3.13 -6.16
C PHE A 161 4.24 2.91 -6.87
N TRP A 162 5.17 3.86 -6.76
CA TRP A 162 6.48 3.76 -7.40
C TRP A 162 7.27 2.58 -6.84
N GLY A 163 7.91 1.81 -7.74
CA GLY A 163 8.67 0.63 -7.39
C GLY A 163 7.84 -0.62 -7.07
N MET A 164 6.50 -0.58 -7.20
CA MET A 164 5.69 -1.79 -7.14
C MET A 164 5.53 -2.42 -8.51
N THR A 165 5.47 -3.75 -8.54
CA THR A 165 4.99 -4.51 -9.68
C THR A 165 3.46 -4.42 -9.78
N LEU A 166 2.92 -4.67 -10.97
CA LEU A 166 1.48 -4.75 -11.22
C LEU A 166 0.83 -5.87 -10.40
N ASP A 167 1.51 -7.01 -10.26
CA ASP A 167 1.02 -8.12 -9.44
C ASP A 167 0.96 -7.75 -7.95
N GLU A 168 1.92 -7.00 -7.42
CA GLU A 168 1.85 -6.44 -6.06
C GLU A 168 0.71 -5.43 -5.92
N GLY A 169 0.56 -4.53 -6.91
CA GLY A 169 -0.55 -3.58 -6.95
C GLY A 169 -1.90 -4.28 -6.86
N ILE A 170 -2.12 -5.29 -7.69
CA ILE A 170 -3.34 -6.11 -7.67
C ILE A 170 -3.49 -6.83 -6.33
N ARG A 171 -2.44 -7.49 -5.86
CA ARG A 171 -2.45 -8.25 -4.61
C ARG A 171 -2.79 -7.39 -3.39
N TYR A 172 -2.25 -6.17 -3.32
CA TYR A 172 -2.38 -5.33 -2.13
C TYR A 172 -3.52 -4.32 -2.22
N ARG A 173 -3.91 -3.87 -3.42
CA ARG A 173 -4.93 -2.83 -3.57
C ARG A 173 -6.31 -3.39 -3.93
N LEU A 174 -6.38 -4.60 -4.52
CA LEU A 174 -7.64 -5.22 -4.96
C LEU A 174 -8.02 -6.39 -4.04
N GLY A 175 -8.81 -6.07 -3.01
CA GLY A 175 -9.16 -7.00 -1.94
C GLY A 175 -10.53 -7.66 -2.05
N THR A 176 -11.34 -7.30 -3.03
CA THR A 176 -12.74 -7.73 -3.05
C THR A 176 -12.87 -9.02 -3.85
N SER A 177 -13.45 -10.04 -3.23
CA SER A 177 -13.79 -11.28 -3.92
C SER A 177 -15.04 -11.07 -4.77
N LYS A 178 -15.04 -11.55 -6.03
CA LYS A 178 -16.25 -11.58 -6.85
C LYS A 178 -17.37 -12.32 -6.09
N PRO A 179 -18.59 -11.76 -5.99
CA PRO A 179 -19.68 -12.44 -5.30
C PRO A 179 -20.00 -13.79 -5.95
N SER A 180 -20.38 -14.78 -5.14
CA SER A 180 -20.82 -16.08 -5.65
C SER A 180 -22.09 -15.94 -6.49
N THR A 181 -22.35 -16.90 -7.38
CA THR A 181 -23.58 -16.93 -8.20
C THR A 181 -24.86 -16.79 -7.36
N THR A 182 -24.92 -17.39 -6.17
CA THR A 182 -26.07 -17.26 -5.27
C THR A 182 -26.26 -15.82 -4.78
N VAL A 183 -25.17 -15.12 -4.48
CA VAL A 183 -25.20 -13.71 -4.03
C VAL A 183 -25.52 -12.79 -5.22
N MET A 184 -24.97 -13.07 -6.40
CA MET A 184 -25.31 -12.39 -7.66
C MET A 184 -26.74 -12.65 -8.12
N ASN A 185 -27.45 -13.64 -7.58
CA ASN A 185 -28.84 -13.94 -7.91
C ASN A 185 -29.81 -13.57 -6.78
N MET A 186 -29.34 -12.83 -5.76
CA MET A 186 -30.22 -12.27 -4.74
C MET A 186 -31.25 -11.34 -5.39
N ASN A 187 -32.49 -11.38 -4.89
CA ASN A 187 -33.56 -10.49 -5.33
C ASN A 187 -33.08 -9.03 -5.31
N GLU A 188 -33.25 -8.37 -6.43
CA GLU A 188 -32.91 -6.97 -6.60
C GLU A 188 -34.06 -6.10 -6.07
N LEU A 189 -33.70 -5.03 -5.37
CA LEU A 189 -34.63 -3.97 -5.00
C LEU A 189 -34.75 -3.01 -6.18
N HIS A 190 -35.93 -2.97 -6.77
CA HIS A 190 -36.33 -1.93 -7.72
C HIS A 190 -36.96 -0.78 -6.94
N ILE A 191 -36.51 0.45 -7.20
CA ILE A 191 -37.03 1.61 -6.50
C ILE A 191 -38.27 2.10 -7.24
N ASN A 192 -39.35 2.32 -6.50
CA ASN A 192 -40.57 2.84 -7.07
C ASN A 192 -40.37 4.32 -7.41
N MET A 193 -40.11 4.59 -8.69
CA MET A 193 -40.07 5.94 -9.24
C MET A 193 -41.37 6.22 -9.96
N ALA A 194 -41.92 7.42 -9.75
CA ALA A 194 -43.05 7.88 -10.56
C ALA A 194 -42.62 7.95 -12.03
N SER A 195 -43.52 7.59 -12.96
CA SER A 195 -43.20 7.51 -14.40
C SER A 195 -42.65 8.82 -14.99
N ASN A 196 -42.97 9.96 -14.37
CA ASN A 196 -42.56 11.30 -14.80
C ASN A 196 -41.45 11.89 -13.92
N GLU A 197 -40.87 11.12 -13.00
CA GLU A 197 -39.81 11.62 -12.14
C GLU A 197 -38.50 11.79 -12.91
N ILE A 198 -37.98 13.01 -12.91
CA ILE A 198 -36.73 13.38 -13.56
C ILE A 198 -35.69 13.64 -12.47
N LEU A 199 -34.65 12.79 -12.43
CA LEU A 199 -33.53 12.96 -11.53
C LEU A 199 -32.60 14.09 -12.04
N PRO A 200 -31.95 14.85 -11.14
CA PRO A 200 -31.07 15.94 -11.55
C PRO A 200 -29.86 15.42 -12.35
N ALA A 201 -29.34 16.24 -13.27
CA ALA A 201 -28.18 15.89 -14.07
C ALA A 201 -26.88 15.74 -13.24
N TYR A 202 -26.80 16.42 -12.10
CA TYR A 202 -25.71 16.32 -11.15
C TYR A 202 -26.25 16.14 -9.74
N PHE A 203 -25.58 15.28 -8.98
CA PHE A 203 -25.82 15.09 -7.56
C PHE A 203 -24.53 14.68 -6.87
N ASN A 204 -24.28 15.22 -5.69
CA ASN A 204 -23.22 14.77 -4.80
C ASN A 204 -23.74 14.71 -3.37
N ALA A 205 -23.57 13.56 -2.73
CA ALA A 205 -24.05 13.35 -1.36
C ALA A 205 -23.42 14.33 -0.37
N ALA A 206 -22.18 14.77 -0.59
CA ALA A 206 -21.52 15.73 0.30
C ALA A 206 -22.16 17.12 0.25
N ASP A 207 -22.73 17.50 -0.91
CA ASP A 207 -23.45 18.76 -1.08
C ASP A 207 -24.82 18.70 -0.37
N LYS A 208 -25.51 17.56 -0.45
CA LYS A 208 -26.83 17.36 0.18
C LYS A 208 -26.75 17.15 1.70
N TRP A 209 -25.73 16.45 2.18
CA TRP A 209 -25.54 16.15 3.60
C TRP A 209 -24.14 16.59 4.08
N PRO A 210 -23.91 17.91 4.23
CA PRO A 210 -22.62 18.44 4.65
C PRO A 210 -22.17 17.88 6.00
N GLY A 211 -20.90 17.48 6.10
CA GLY A 211 -20.31 16.91 7.32
C GLY A 211 -20.75 15.48 7.66
N MET A 212 -21.62 14.86 6.86
CA MET A 212 -22.10 13.48 7.09
C MET A 212 -21.46 12.46 6.15
N ILE A 213 -20.77 12.92 5.10
CA ILE A 213 -20.05 12.08 4.13
C ILE A 213 -18.57 12.09 4.49
N HIS A 214 -18.06 10.92 4.87
CA HIS A 214 -16.67 10.78 5.30
C HIS A 214 -15.73 10.64 4.10
N GLU A 215 -14.54 11.20 4.30
CA GLU A 215 -13.49 11.25 3.31
C GLU A 215 -12.84 9.88 3.04
N PRO A 216 -12.25 9.66 1.85
CA PRO A 216 -11.57 8.41 1.51
C PRO A 216 -10.38 8.11 2.44
N LEU A 217 -10.38 6.92 3.04
CA LEU A 217 -9.25 6.37 3.79
C LEU A 217 -8.24 5.68 2.86
N ASP A 218 -7.05 5.34 3.37
CA ASP A 218 -6.03 4.57 2.66
C ASP A 218 -5.87 3.17 3.25
N GLN A 219 -6.12 2.15 2.46
CA GLN A 219 -5.92 0.75 2.81
C GLN A 219 -4.44 0.33 2.83
N GLY A 220 -3.51 1.17 2.37
CA GLY A 220 -2.09 0.84 2.28
C GLY A 220 -1.85 -0.48 1.52
N ASN A 221 -0.89 -1.27 1.99
CA ASN A 221 -0.59 -2.59 1.40
C ASN A 221 -1.43 -3.72 2.02
N CYS A 222 -2.73 -3.49 2.14
CA CYS A 222 -3.70 -4.46 2.63
C CYS A 222 -4.81 -4.62 1.60
N ALA A 223 -5.08 -5.84 1.15
CA ALA A 223 -6.18 -6.15 0.23
C ALA A 223 -7.54 -6.09 0.97
N GLY A 224 -7.86 -4.90 1.49
CA GLY A 224 -8.93 -4.67 2.44
C GLY A 224 -10.10 -3.88 1.88
N SER A 225 -10.14 -3.58 0.58
CA SER A 225 -11.15 -2.70 -0.01
C SER A 225 -12.60 -3.11 0.29
N TRP A 226 -12.87 -4.40 0.40
CA TRP A 226 -14.15 -4.95 0.88
C TRP A 226 -14.55 -4.38 2.25
N ALA A 227 -13.62 -4.29 3.21
CA ALA A 227 -13.86 -3.77 4.55
C ALA A 227 -13.93 -2.25 4.57
N PHE A 228 -13.02 -1.58 3.85
CA PHE A 228 -12.94 -0.12 3.78
C PHE A 228 -14.21 0.48 3.17
N SER A 229 -14.65 -0.03 2.02
CA SER A 229 -15.86 0.48 1.36
C SER A 229 -17.14 0.15 2.15
N THR A 230 -17.22 -1.02 2.80
CA THR A 230 -18.35 -1.35 3.69
C THR A 230 -18.40 -0.42 4.90
N ALA A 231 -17.27 -0.18 5.58
CA ALA A 231 -17.20 0.74 6.71
C ALA A 231 -17.53 2.18 6.29
N ALA A 232 -17.00 2.65 5.15
CA ALA A 232 -17.26 3.98 4.63
C ALA A 232 -18.75 4.21 4.31
N VAL A 233 -19.40 3.27 3.62
CA VAL A 233 -20.85 3.37 3.32
C VAL A 233 -21.67 3.36 4.61
N ALA A 234 -21.37 2.44 5.53
CA ALA A 234 -22.09 2.35 6.79
C ALA A 234 -21.94 3.60 7.66
N SER A 235 -20.75 4.20 7.69
CA SER A 235 -20.48 5.47 8.39
C SER A 235 -21.42 6.56 7.90
N ASP A 236 -21.44 6.79 6.58
CA ASP A 236 -22.25 7.84 5.96
C ASP A 236 -23.75 7.58 6.14
N ARG A 237 -24.18 6.32 5.99
CA ARG A 237 -25.59 5.93 6.17
C ARG A 237 -26.07 6.16 7.61
N ILE A 238 -25.24 5.84 8.61
CA ILE A 238 -25.57 6.12 10.01
C ILE A 238 -25.64 7.63 10.26
N SER A 239 -24.71 8.41 9.68
CA SER A 239 -24.76 9.87 9.79
C SER A 239 -26.04 10.47 9.22
N ILE A 240 -26.39 10.08 7.99
CA ILE A 240 -27.58 10.58 7.30
C ILE A 240 -28.86 10.18 8.05
N GLN A 241 -28.96 8.93 8.47
CA GLN A 241 -30.19 8.39 9.05
C GLN A 241 -30.36 8.75 10.53
N SER A 242 -29.28 9.15 11.20
CA SER A 242 -29.35 9.83 12.49
C SER A 242 -29.59 11.33 12.36
N MET A 243 -29.82 11.86 11.14
CA MET A 243 -29.98 13.29 10.87
C MET A 243 -28.81 14.14 11.40
N GLY A 244 -27.59 13.58 11.39
CA GLY A 244 -26.39 14.25 11.87
C GLY A 244 -26.17 14.22 13.39
N HIS A 245 -27.06 13.57 14.16
CA HIS A 245 -26.86 13.43 15.61
C HIS A 245 -25.62 12.60 15.95
N MET A 246 -25.22 11.69 15.06
CA MET A 246 -23.97 10.95 15.17
C MET A 246 -23.26 10.98 13.82
N THR A 247 -21.94 11.14 13.81
CA THR A 247 -21.12 11.05 12.58
C THR A 247 -19.95 10.08 12.76
N PRO A 248 -20.23 8.78 13.00
CA PRO A 248 -19.18 7.83 13.34
C PRO A 248 -18.42 7.39 12.09
N MET A 249 -17.11 7.68 12.04
CA MET A 249 -16.21 7.05 11.08
C MET A 249 -15.89 5.63 11.56
N LEU A 250 -16.48 4.61 10.94
CA LEU A 250 -16.36 3.20 11.35
C LEU A 250 -15.01 2.60 10.98
N SER A 251 -14.48 1.74 11.85
CA SER A 251 -13.17 1.09 11.71
C SER A 251 -13.17 -0.03 10.65
N PRO A 252 -12.40 0.12 9.55
CA PRO A 252 -12.10 -0.99 8.65
C PRO A 252 -11.24 -2.07 9.33
N GLN A 253 -10.35 -1.67 10.24
CA GLN A 253 -9.47 -2.58 10.98
C GLN A 253 -10.26 -3.59 11.82
N HIS A 254 -11.37 -3.17 12.43
CA HIS A 254 -12.25 -4.07 13.16
C HIS A 254 -12.76 -5.18 12.23
N LEU A 255 -13.26 -4.84 11.04
CA LEU A 255 -13.70 -5.85 10.06
C LEU A 255 -12.54 -6.76 9.65
N LEU A 256 -11.39 -6.19 9.30
CA LEU A 256 -10.21 -6.95 8.84
C LEU A 256 -9.72 -7.96 9.88
N SER A 257 -9.66 -7.57 11.16
CA SER A 257 -9.18 -8.43 12.24
C SER A 257 -10.24 -9.43 12.70
N CYS A 258 -11.50 -9.00 12.84
CA CYS A 258 -12.54 -9.71 13.60
C CYS A 258 -13.60 -10.42 12.74
N ASP A 259 -13.83 -9.99 11.50
CA ASP A 259 -14.68 -10.76 10.58
C ASP A 259 -13.85 -11.91 10.00
N ILE A 260 -13.96 -13.08 10.63
CA ILE A 260 -13.08 -14.23 10.35
C ILE A 260 -13.72 -15.32 9.52
N ARG A 261 -15.03 -15.28 9.34
CA ARG A 261 -15.78 -16.38 8.73
C ARG A 261 -15.80 -16.24 7.22
N ASN A 262 -15.00 -17.07 6.53
CA ASN A 262 -14.81 -17.01 5.07
C ASN A 262 -14.23 -15.66 4.57
N GLN A 263 -13.48 -14.98 5.44
CA GLN A 263 -12.77 -13.73 5.15
C GLN A 263 -11.29 -13.92 5.42
N ARG A 264 -10.44 -13.23 4.65
CA ARG A 264 -8.98 -13.37 4.71
C ARG A 264 -8.28 -12.06 5.10
N GLY A 265 -9.00 -11.12 5.72
CA GLY A 265 -8.44 -9.84 6.18
C GLY A 265 -7.76 -9.09 5.02
N CYS A 266 -6.46 -8.83 5.17
CA CYS A 266 -5.62 -8.17 4.15
C CYS A 266 -5.23 -9.04 2.95
N SER A 267 -5.73 -10.27 2.86
CA SER A 267 -5.63 -11.14 1.67
C SER A 267 -6.95 -11.25 0.91
N GLY A 268 -7.90 -10.36 1.21
CA GLY A 268 -9.18 -10.23 0.54
C GLY A 268 -10.38 -10.74 1.33
N GLY A 269 -11.56 -10.36 0.87
CA GLY A 269 -12.81 -10.68 1.53
C GLY A 269 -14.03 -10.40 0.66
N ARG A 270 -15.20 -10.82 1.17
CA ARG A 270 -16.48 -10.68 0.51
C ARG A 270 -17.31 -9.59 1.17
N VAL A 271 -17.99 -8.81 0.32
CA VAL A 271 -18.88 -7.71 0.74
C VAL A 271 -20.09 -8.23 1.51
N ASP A 272 -20.69 -9.35 1.09
CA ASP A 272 -21.86 -9.94 1.75
C ASP A 272 -21.55 -10.44 3.17
N GLY A 273 -20.35 -11.00 3.38
CA GLY A 273 -19.85 -11.37 4.70
C GLY A 273 -19.68 -10.15 5.62
N ALA A 274 -19.12 -9.07 5.07
CA ALA A 274 -18.88 -7.83 5.81
C ALA A 274 -20.20 -7.18 6.29
N TRP A 275 -21.21 -7.09 5.41
CA TRP A 275 -22.54 -6.58 5.79
C TRP A 275 -23.23 -7.49 6.80
N TRP A 276 -23.07 -8.81 6.68
CA TRP A 276 -23.59 -9.74 7.69
C TRP A 276 -22.93 -9.52 9.06
N TYR A 277 -21.61 -9.32 9.09
CA TYR A 277 -20.87 -9.03 10.31
C TYR A 277 -21.34 -7.72 10.93
N LEU A 278 -21.42 -6.65 10.15
CA LEU A 278 -21.86 -5.33 10.62
C LEU A 278 -23.29 -5.38 11.18
N ARG A 279 -24.20 -6.12 10.54
CA ARG A 279 -25.55 -6.35 11.06
C ARG A 279 -25.54 -7.11 12.38
N ARG A 280 -24.81 -8.22 12.46
CA ARG A 280 -24.91 -9.18 13.57
C ARG A 280 -24.03 -8.86 14.76
N LYS A 281 -22.86 -8.27 14.53
CA LYS A 281 -21.79 -8.04 15.50
C LYS A 281 -21.49 -6.56 15.67
N GLY A 282 -21.63 -5.78 14.61
CA GLY A 282 -21.27 -4.37 14.59
C GLY A 282 -19.77 -4.12 14.68
N VAL A 283 -19.37 -2.87 14.54
CA VAL A 283 -17.98 -2.43 14.62
C VAL A 283 -17.86 -1.16 15.46
N VAL A 284 -16.65 -0.84 15.89
CA VAL A 284 -16.34 0.43 16.57
C VAL A 284 -15.87 1.47 15.57
N THR A 285 -15.67 2.71 16.01
CA THR A 285 -15.07 3.77 15.20
C THR A 285 -13.60 3.52 14.90
N ASP A 286 -13.09 4.10 13.81
CA ASP A 286 -11.68 4.07 13.44
C ASP A 286 -10.81 4.72 14.52
N ASP A 287 -11.27 5.80 15.17
CA ASP A 287 -10.57 6.36 16.33
C ASP A 287 -10.33 5.33 17.44
N CYS A 288 -11.31 4.45 17.69
CA CYS A 288 -11.21 3.39 18.70
C CYS A 288 -10.27 2.26 18.26
N TYR A 289 -10.41 1.79 17.02
CA TYR A 289 -9.58 0.73 16.46
C TYR A 289 -9.01 1.16 15.11
N PRO A 290 -7.93 1.97 15.10
CA PRO A 290 -7.42 2.58 13.88
C PRO A 290 -6.78 1.55 12.96
N PHE A 291 -6.89 1.79 11.66
CA PHE A 291 -6.16 1.01 10.67
C PHE A 291 -4.65 1.19 10.83
N THR A 292 -3.94 0.06 10.83
CA THR A 292 -2.48 0.03 10.83
C THR A 292 -2.02 -0.62 9.53
N SER A 293 -1.31 0.15 8.70
CA SER A 293 -0.79 -0.38 7.44
C SER A 293 0.21 -1.50 7.73
N GLN A 294 0.15 -2.56 6.92
CA GLN A 294 1.17 -3.60 7.00
C GLN A 294 2.40 -3.18 6.18
N GLU A 295 3.59 -3.25 6.79
CA GLU A 295 4.87 -3.06 6.11
C GLU A 295 5.03 -4.11 4.99
N LYS A 296 5.70 -3.74 3.89
CA LYS A 296 5.88 -4.60 2.70
C LYS A 296 6.49 -5.97 3.01
N ASP A 297 7.31 -6.07 4.07
CA ASP A 297 8.13 -7.25 4.36
C ASP A 297 7.60 -8.14 5.50
N LYS A 298 6.46 -7.77 6.11
CA LYS A 298 5.82 -8.62 7.12
C LYS A 298 4.75 -9.46 6.43
N VAL A 299 5.00 -10.78 6.34
CA VAL A 299 4.00 -11.79 5.99
C VAL A 299 2.70 -11.44 6.73
N PRO A 300 1.53 -11.48 6.07
CA PRO A 300 0.27 -11.05 6.67
C PRO A 300 -0.16 -12.08 7.72
N ALA A 301 0.47 -12.04 8.89
CA ALA A 301 -0.10 -12.58 10.09
C ALA A 301 -1.37 -11.78 10.33
N ARG A 302 -2.51 -12.46 10.27
CA ARG A 302 -3.81 -11.89 10.57
C ARG A 302 -3.71 -11.15 11.90
N SER A 303 -3.92 -9.84 11.90
CA SER A 303 -3.94 -9.08 13.15
C SER A 303 -5.00 -9.70 14.08
N PRO A 304 -4.65 -10.05 15.33
CA PRO A 304 -5.60 -10.63 16.25
C PRO A 304 -6.76 -9.65 16.45
N CYS A 305 -7.97 -10.19 16.55
CA CYS A 305 -9.14 -9.37 16.87
C CYS A 305 -9.01 -8.84 18.31
N MET A 306 -8.87 -7.53 18.44
CA MET A 306 -8.79 -6.87 19.76
C MET A 306 -10.16 -6.37 20.26
N MET A 307 -11.16 -6.32 19.39
CA MET A 307 -12.48 -5.77 19.67
C MET A 307 -13.59 -6.78 19.38
N HIS A 308 -13.93 -7.61 20.37
CA HIS A 308 -15.11 -8.46 20.28
C HIS A 308 -16.37 -7.73 20.79
N SER A 309 -17.54 -8.22 20.35
CA SER A 309 -18.84 -7.71 20.82
C SER A 309 -19.71 -8.80 21.43
N ARG A 310 -20.41 -8.47 22.52
CA ARG A 310 -21.38 -9.33 23.20
C ARG A 310 -22.80 -8.77 23.08
N SER A 311 -23.79 -9.66 23.09
CA SER A 311 -25.21 -9.26 23.02
C SER A 311 -25.63 -8.63 24.34
N THR A 312 -26.39 -7.55 24.28
CA THR A 312 -27.06 -6.93 25.45
C THR A 312 -28.58 -7.13 25.44
N GLY A 313 -29.09 -7.93 24.50
CA GLY A 313 -30.53 -8.11 24.30
C GLY A 313 -31.10 -7.14 23.26
N ARG A 314 -32.32 -7.43 22.78
CA ARG A 314 -33.02 -6.66 21.72
C ARG A 314 -32.16 -6.40 20.46
N GLY A 315 -31.21 -7.29 20.20
CA GLY A 315 -30.25 -7.19 19.10
C GLY A 315 -29.15 -6.14 19.27
N LYS A 316 -29.08 -5.40 20.38
CA LYS A 316 -28.00 -4.44 20.67
C LYS A 316 -26.69 -5.18 21.03
N ARG A 317 -25.57 -4.49 20.82
CA ARG A 317 -24.21 -5.00 21.04
C ARG A 317 -23.42 -4.02 21.90
N GLN A 318 -22.49 -4.56 22.68
CA GLN A 318 -21.49 -3.76 23.38
C GLN A 318 -20.11 -4.39 23.19
N ALA A 319 -19.08 -3.55 23.12
CA ALA A 319 -17.70 -4.00 23.08
C ALA A 319 -17.34 -4.73 24.39
N THR A 320 -16.45 -5.72 24.29
CA THR A 320 -15.97 -6.50 25.44
C THR A 320 -14.64 -5.98 26.00
N ALA A 321 -14.00 -5.04 25.32
CA ALA A 321 -12.70 -4.50 25.65
C ALA A 321 -12.69 -2.97 25.47
N ARG A 322 -11.69 -2.31 26.06
CA ARG A 322 -11.39 -0.90 25.78
C ARG A 322 -10.78 -0.77 24.38
N CYS A 323 -10.85 0.43 23.81
CA CYS A 323 -10.27 0.73 22.52
C CYS A 323 -8.76 0.40 22.49
N PRO A 324 -8.27 -0.23 21.39
CA PRO A 324 -6.83 -0.37 21.15
C PRO A 324 -6.11 0.97 21.07
N SER A 325 -6.78 2.01 20.55
CA SER A 325 -6.28 3.38 20.59
C SER A 325 -6.41 3.97 21.99
N LEU A 326 -5.32 4.54 22.50
CA LEU A 326 -5.30 5.26 23.78
C LEU A 326 -6.02 6.62 23.73
N HIS A 327 -6.26 7.15 22.53
CA HIS A 327 -6.86 8.46 22.33
C HIS A 327 -8.40 8.41 22.26
N ALA A 328 -8.97 7.22 22.08
CA ALA A 328 -10.41 7.06 21.98
C ALA A 328 -11.02 6.65 23.32
N HIS A 329 -12.00 7.42 23.76
CA HIS A 329 -12.71 7.18 25.01
C HIS A 329 -13.97 6.33 24.83
N SER A 330 -14.57 6.33 23.63
CA SER A 330 -15.77 5.55 23.32
C SER A 330 -15.45 4.28 22.55
N ASN A 331 -15.95 3.14 23.05
CA ASN A 331 -15.89 1.83 22.39
C ASN A 331 -17.28 1.37 21.91
N GLU A 332 -18.15 2.33 21.60
CA GLU A 332 -19.51 2.06 21.13
C GLU A 332 -19.53 1.20 19.86
N ILE A 333 -20.48 0.27 19.81
CA ILE A 333 -20.65 -0.65 18.69
C ILE A 333 -21.79 -0.16 17.80
N TYR A 334 -21.44 0.16 16.55
CA TYR A 334 -22.36 0.56 15.51
C TYR A 334 -22.76 -0.64 14.66
N GLN A 335 -24.05 -0.73 14.34
CA GLN A 335 -24.62 -1.82 13.56
C GLN A 335 -25.38 -1.28 12.35
N ALA A 336 -25.60 -2.15 11.37
CA ALA A 336 -26.48 -1.90 10.24
C ALA A 336 -27.71 -2.81 10.28
N THR A 337 -28.73 -2.44 9.52
CA THR A 337 -29.85 -3.31 9.14
C THR A 337 -29.39 -4.34 8.08
N PRO A 338 -30.23 -5.31 7.68
CA PRO A 338 -29.89 -6.16 6.53
C PRO A 338 -29.62 -5.33 5.28
N ALA A 339 -28.46 -5.55 4.65
CA ALA A 339 -28.15 -4.97 3.35
C ALA A 339 -28.99 -5.60 2.24
N TYR A 340 -29.25 -4.83 1.18
CA TYR A 340 -30.02 -5.23 0.01
C TYR A 340 -29.26 -4.89 -1.27
N ARG A 341 -29.45 -5.72 -2.29
CA ARG A 341 -28.90 -5.46 -3.63
C ARG A 341 -29.87 -4.57 -4.39
N LEU A 342 -29.35 -3.52 -5.02
CA LEU A 342 -30.11 -2.68 -5.93
C LEU A 342 -30.16 -3.34 -7.31
N ALA A 343 -31.22 -3.05 -8.06
CA ALA A 343 -31.25 -3.36 -9.48
C ALA A 343 -30.11 -2.64 -10.21
N SER A 344 -29.55 -3.29 -11.25
CA SER A 344 -28.46 -2.72 -12.06
C SER A 344 -28.87 -1.55 -12.96
N SER A 345 -30.06 -0.99 -12.75
CA SER A 345 -30.57 0.18 -13.45
C SER A 345 -29.87 1.45 -12.96
N GLU A 346 -29.36 2.24 -13.91
CA GLU A 346 -28.79 3.58 -13.68
C GLU A 346 -29.70 4.41 -12.74
N LYS A 347 -31.01 4.44 -13.02
CA LYS A 347 -31.96 5.26 -12.26
C LYS A 347 -32.21 4.75 -10.85
N ASP A 348 -32.25 3.42 -10.64
CA ASP A 348 -32.44 2.84 -9.31
C ASP A 348 -31.25 3.18 -8.41
N ILE A 349 -30.02 3.06 -8.94
CA ILE A 349 -28.80 3.44 -8.21
C ILE A 349 -28.78 4.94 -7.91
N MET A 350 -29.11 5.79 -8.90
CA MET A 350 -29.17 7.25 -8.70
C MET A 350 -30.17 7.61 -7.60
N LYS A 351 -31.39 7.06 -7.67
CA LYS A 351 -32.47 7.35 -6.73
C LYS A 351 -32.11 6.93 -5.31
N GLU A 352 -31.52 5.74 -5.14
CA GLU A 352 -31.03 5.29 -3.83
C GLU A 352 -29.99 6.25 -3.24
N VAL A 353 -29.01 6.65 -4.06
CA VAL A 353 -27.95 7.56 -3.64
C VAL A 353 -28.53 8.92 -3.27
N MET A 354 -29.51 9.40 -4.04
CA MET A 354 -30.19 10.67 -3.81
C MET A 354 -30.97 10.69 -2.50
N GLU A 355 -31.70 9.62 -2.19
CA GLU A 355 -32.65 9.61 -1.07
C GLU A 355 -31.99 9.15 0.23
N ASN A 356 -31.14 8.14 0.15
CA ASN A 356 -30.68 7.40 1.33
C ASN A 356 -29.16 7.50 1.54
N GLY A 357 -28.41 8.06 0.60
CA GLY A 357 -26.98 8.30 0.70
C GLY A 357 -26.10 7.29 -0.04
N PRO A 358 -24.77 7.34 0.14
CA PRO A 358 -23.82 6.55 -0.64
C PRO A 358 -24.10 5.04 -0.64
N VAL A 359 -23.73 4.35 -1.72
CA VAL A 359 -23.90 2.90 -1.90
C VAL A 359 -22.56 2.22 -2.14
N GLN A 360 -22.45 0.92 -1.86
CA GLN A 360 -21.25 0.14 -2.15
C GLN A 360 -21.39 -0.51 -3.52
N ALA A 361 -20.40 -0.33 -4.39
CA ALA A 361 -20.33 -0.99 -5.69
C ALA A 361 -19.09 -1.89 -5.78
N ILE A 362 -19.20 -2.96 -6.56
CA ILE A 362 -18.07 -3.78 -6.97
C ILE A 362 -17.74 -3.45 -8.42
N MET A 363 -16.46 -3.31 -8.75
CA MET A 363 -15.98 -3.07 -10.10
C MET A 363 -14.74 -3.92 -10.40
N GLU A 364 -14.47 -4.10 -11.69
CA GLU A 364 -13.21 -4.59 -12.20
C GLU A 364 -12.21 -3.44 -12.32
N VAL A 365 -10.97 -3.68 -11.91
CA VAL A 365 -9.88 -2.71 -11.97
C VAL A 365 -8.82 -3.27 -12.89
N HIS A 366 -8.60 -2.57 -14.00
CA HIS A 366 -7.56 -2.83 -14.98
C HIS A 366 -6.26 -2.11 -14.61
N GLU A 367 -5.16 -2.48 -15.27
CA GLU A 367 -3.82 -1.93 -15.02
C GLU A 367 -3.76 -0.40 -15.20
N ASP A 368 -4.55 0.15 -16.11
CA ASP A 368 -4.54 1.58 -16.43
C ASP A 368 -5.27 2.42 -15.36
N PHE A 369 -6.25 1.84 -14.66
CA PHE A 369 -6.99 2.53 -13.60
C PHE A 369 -6.12 2.94 -12.41
N PHE A 370 -5.06 2.18 -12.09
CA PHE A 370 -4.11 2.56 -11.05
C PHE A 370 -3.46 3.93 -11.32
N LEU A 371 -3.36 4.30 -12.59
CA LEU A 371 -2.75 5.54 -13.07
C LEU A 371 -3.75 6.70 -13.16
N TYR A 372 -5.05 6.47 -12.93
CA TYR A 372 -6.09 7.51 -13.04
C TYR A 372 -5.74 8.76 -12.25
N LYS A 373 -5.78 9.94 -12.89
CA LYS A 373 -5.48 11.26 -12.29
C LYS A 373 -6.61 12.28 -12.41
N GLY A 374 -7.62 12.02 -13.23
CA GLY A 374 -8.80 12.87 -13.37
C GLY A 374 -9.52 12.71 -14.71
N GLY A 375 -10.73 13.24 -14.79
CA GLY A 375 -11.63 13.08 -15.95
C GLY A 375 -12.54 11.86 -15.80
N ILE A 376 -13.24 11.48 -16.88
CA ILE A 376 -14.22 10.38 -16.85
C ILE A 376 -13.54 9.10 -17.33
N TYR A 377 -13.21 8.21 -16.38
CA TYR A 377 -12.53 6.97 -16.66
C TYR A 377 -13.38 6.02 -17.52
N ARG A 378 -12.70 5.41 -18.49
CA ARG A 378 -13.08 4.21 -19.25
C ARG A 378 -11.81 3.40 -19.47
N HIS A 379 -11.89 2.08 -19.39
CA HIS A 379 -10.73 1.24 -19.66
C HIS A 379 -10.25 1.45 -21.11
N THR A 380 -8.94 1.64 -21.28
CA THR A 380 -8.33 2.02 -22.56
C THR A 380 -7.55 0.86 -23.19
N PRO A 381 -7.57 0.71 -24.53
CA PRO A 381 -6.90 -0.39 -25.21
C PRO A 381 -5.38 -0.18 -25.36
N VAL A 382 -4.76 0.75 -24.63
CA VAL A 382 -3.35 1.14 -24.78
C VAL A 382 -2.37 0.00 -24.51
N THR A 383 -2.78 -0.99 -23.73
CA THR A 383 -1.99 -2.18 -23.42
C THR A 383 -2.35 -3.39 -24.28
N ALA A 384 -3.32 -3.30 -25.21
CA ALA A 384 -3.88 -4.46 -25.92
C ALA A 384 -2.83 -5.33 -26.63
N GLY A 385 -1.75 -4.71 -27.14
CA GLY A 385 -0.62 -5.39 -27.76
C GLY A 385 0.45 -5.92 -26.80
N LYS A 386 0.40 -5.57 -25.50
CA LYS A 386 1.36 -6.02 -24.49
C LYS A 386 1.06 -7.48 -24.05
N PRO A 387 2.09 -8.22 -23.59
CA PRO A 387 1.91 -9.56 -23.03
C PRO A 387 0.92 -9.60 -21.87
N LYS A 388 0.32 -10.78 -21.63
CA LYS A 388 -0.75 -10.95 -20.62
C LYS A 388 -0.38 -10.49 -19.20
N HIS A 389 0.90 -10.58 -18.82
CA HIS A 389 1.34 -10.16 -17.49
C HIS A 389 1.36 -8.62 -17.30
N TYR A 390 1.26 -7.84 -18.37
CA TYR A 390 1.02 -6.38 -18.32
C TYR A 390 -0.46 -6.00 -18.36
N ARG A 391 -1.38 -6.95 -18.58
CA ARG A 391 -2.83 -6.72 -18.74
C ARG A 391 -3.64 -7.41 -17.66
N ARG A 392 -3.15 -7.31 -16.43
CA ARG A 392 -3.74 -7.96 -15.27
C ARG A 392 -4.81 -7.03 -14.69
N HIS A 393 -5.92 -7.64 -14.28
CA HIS A 393 -7.04 -6.96 -13.64
C HIS A 393 -7.46 -7.73 -12.38
N GLY A 394 -8.27 -7.10 -11.55
CA GLY A 394 -8.83 -7.72 -10.34
C GLY A 394 -10.10 -7.01 -9.87
N THR A 395 -10.73 -7.56 -8.85
CA THR A 395 -11.99 -7.03 -8.33
C THR A 395 -11.77 -6.12 -7.13
N HIS A 396 -12.47 -5.00 -7.13
CA HIS A 396 -12.38 -3.96 -6.12
C HIS A 396 -13.78 -3.49 -5.72
N SER A 397 -13.92 -2.96 -4.50
CA SER A 397 -15.18 -2.32 -4.11
C SER A 397 -14.96 -0.90 -3.64
N VAL A 398 -15.89 -0.04 -4.02
CA VAL A 398 -15.84 1.41 -3.88
C VAL A 398 -17.16 1.93 -3.31
N LYS A 399 -17.16 3.20 -2.89
CA LYS A 399 -18.36 3.89 -2.40
C LYS A 399 -18.82 4.89 -3.47
N ILE A 400 -19.98 4.69 -4.09
CA ILE A 400 -20.59 5.67 -5.00
C ILE A 400 -21.27 6.75 -4.17
N THR A 401 -20.90 8.01 -4.38
CA THR A 401 -21.38 9.17 -3.62
C THR A 401 -22.22 10.13 -4.45
N GLY A 402 -22.24 9.99 -5.77
CA GLY A 402 -22.96 10.91 -6.64
C GLY A 402 -22.80 10.60 -8.11
N TRP A 403 -23.26 11.52 -8.95
CA TRP A 403 -23.14 11.44 -10.40
C TRP A 403 -23.12 12.82 -11.03
N GLY A 404 -22.73 12.87 -12.30
CA GLY A 404 -22.81 14.08 -13.09
C GLY A 404 -22.92 13.80 -14.58
N GLU A 405 -22.98 14.89 -15.32
CA GLU A 405 -22.97 14.92 -16.78
C GLU A 405 -22.10 16.09 -17.25
N GLU A 406 -21.19 15.82 -18.18
CA GLU A 406 -20.32 16.82 -18.80
C GLU A 406 -20.55 16.86 -20.30
N LYS A 407 -20.73 18.07 -20.85
CA LYS A 407 -20.75 18.25 -22.31
C LYS A 407 -19.32 18.26 -22.82
N ILE A 408 -19.00 17.34 -23.72
CA ILE A 408 -17.75 17.39 -24.46
C ILE A 408 -17.83 18.35 -25.66
N PRO A 409 -16.69 18.83 -26.21
CA PRO A 409 -16.67 19.79 -27.32
C PRO A 409 -17.45 19.34 -28.57
N SER A 410 -17.67 18.04 -28.77
CA SER A 410 -18.52 17.50 -29.84
C SER A 410 -20.02 17.75 -29.64
N GLY A 411 -20.43 18.31 -28.49
CA GLY A 411 -21.83 18.53 -28.11
C GLY A 411 -22.49 17.32 -27.42
N GLN A 412 -21.81 16.18 -27.35
CA GLN A 412 -22.32 14.97 -26.68
C GLN A 412 -22.20 15.12 -25.14
N SER A 413 -23.20 14.62 -24.41
CA SER A 413 -23.15 14.53 -22.94
C SER A 413 -22.46 13.22 -22.52
N GLN A 414 -21.43 13.31 -21.69
CA GLN A 414 -20.81 12.19 -21.01
C GLN A 414 -21.30 12.11 -19.56
N LYS A 415 -21.95 10.99 -19.25
CA LYS A 415 -22.44 10.67 -17.92
C LYS A 415 -21.36 10.00 -17.10
N TYR A 416 -21.26 10.32 -15.82
CA TYR A 416 -20.35 9.66 -14.90
C TYR A 416 -20.95 9.43 -13.50
N TRP A 417 -20.42 8.42 -12.81
CA TRP A 417 -20.54 8.26 -11.37
C TRP A 417 -19.39 8.98 -10.67
N ILE A 418 -19.63 9.50 -9.48
CA ILE A 418 -18.61 9.98 -8.54
C ILE A 418 -18.45 8.87 -7.49
N ALA A 419 -17.24 8.34 -7.36
CA ALA A 419 -16.95 7.27 -6.42
C ALA A 419 -15.70 7.58 -5.58
N ALA A 420 -15.80 7.28 -4.29
CA ALA A 420 -14.70 7.33 -3.34
C ALA A 420 -13.94 5.99 -3.39
N ASN A 421 -12.62 6.08 -3.59
CA ASN A 421 -11.72 4.95 -3.52
C ASN A 421 -11.24 4.69 -2.07
N SER A 422 -10.33 3.75 -1.88
CA SER A 422 -9.71 3.42 -0.59
C SER A 422 -8.18 3.45 -0.64
N TRP A 423 -7.62 4.30 -1.51
CA TRP A 423 -6.16 4.47 -1.72
C TRP A 423 -5.65 5.85 -1.27
N GLY A 424 -6.39 6.48 -0.36
CA GLY A 424 -6.06 7.78 0.21
C GLY A 424 -6.30 8.97 -0.71
N LYS A 425 -6.22 10.16 -0.12
CA LYS A 425 -6.49 11.44 -0.79
C LYS A 425 -5.46 11.83 -1.86
N ASN A 426 -4.28 11.23 -1.82
CA ASN A 426 -3.22 11.55 -2.77
C ASN A 426 -3.44 10.91 -4.15
N TRP A 427 -4.38 9.98 -4.26
CA TRP A 427 -4.73 9.29 -5.50
C TRP A 427 -5.93 9.94 -6.20
N GLY A 428 -5.92 9.98 -7.53
CA GLY A 428 -7.05 10.45 -8.34
C GLY A 428 -7.42 11.92 -8.06
N GLU A 429 -8.72 12.17 -7.93
CA GLU A 429 -9.32 13.47 -7.64
C GLU A 429 -9.56 13.58 -6.12
N SER A 430 -8.47 13.73 -5.36
CA SER A 430 -8.50 13.81 -3.88
C SER A 430 -9.04 12.53 -3.20
N GLY A 431 -8.71 11.36 -3.74
CA GLY A 431 -9.20 10.05 -3.30
C GLY A 431 -10.49 9.60 -3.98
N TYR A 432 -11.09 10.48 -4.79
CA TYR A 432 -12.25 10.17 -5.61
C TYR A 432 -11.84 9.90 -7.06
N PHE A 433 -12.77 9.34 -7.82
CA PHE A 433 -12.68 9.20 -9.27
C PHE A 433 -14.06 9.33 -9.90
N ARG A 434 -14.03 9.63 -11.20
CA ARG A 434 -15.22 9.61 -12.04
C ARG A 434 -15.08 8.53 -13.10
N ILE A 435 -16.14 7.76 -13.28
CA ILE A 435 -16.20 6.61 -14.21
C ILE A 435 -17.49 6.67 -15.01
N ALA A 436 -17.43 6.23 -16.26
CA ALA A 436 -18.58 6.27 -17.16
C ALA A 436 -19.82 5.57 -16.57
N ARG A 437 -20.96 6.29 -16.63
CA ARG A 437 -22.26 5.86 -16.09
C ARG A 437 -23.23 5.48 -17.22
N GLY A 438 -24.07 4.48 -16.96
CA GLY A 438 -25.09 3.96 -17.87
C GLY A 438 -24.56 2.95 -18.91
N ALA A 439 -23.29 2.57 -18.80
CA ALA A 439 -22.64 1.61 -19.68
C ALA A 439 -22.13 0.37 -18.93
N ASN A 440 -22.38 0.28 -17.61
CA ASN A 440 -21.79 -0.72 -16.72
C ASN A 440 -20.27 -0.83 -16.90
N GLU A 441 -19.59 0.31 -17.06
CA GLU A 441 -18.14 0.38 -17.26
C GLU A 441 -17.44 -0.35 -16.12
N CYS A 442 -16.56 -1.30 -16.47
CA CYS A 442 -15.85 -2.12 -15.49
C CYS A 442 -16.78 -2.82 -14.48
N GLU A 443 -17.99 -3.24 -14.89
CA GLU A 443 -18.98 -3.92 -14.05
C GLU A 443 -19.50 -3.10 -12.85
N ILE A 444 -19.25 -1.78 -12.78
CA ILE A 444 -19.55 -0.98 -11.57
C ILE A 444 -21.06 -0.92 -11.21
N GLU A 445 -21.95 -1.15 -12.16
CA GLU A 445 -23.41 -1.15 -11.98
C GLU A 445 -23.98 -2.56 -11.75
N ALA A 446 -23.16 -3.61 -11.91
CA ALA A 446 -23.61 -5.01 -11.87
C ALA A 446 -23.96 -5.49 -10.46
N PHE A 447 -23.21 -5.03 -9.45
CA PHE A 447 -23.44 -5.41 -8.06
C PHE A 447 -23.30 -4.21 -7.13
N VAL A 448 -24.45 -3.60 -6.83
CA VAL A 448 -24.56 -2.42 -5.96
C VAL A 448 -25.39 -2.77 -4.73
N VAL A 449 -24.88 -2.43 -3.55
CA VAL A 449 -25.48 -2.74 -2.26
C VAL A 449 -25.83 -1.46 -1.51
N GLY A 450 -27.10 -1.36 -1.11
CA GLY A 450 -27.62 -0.36 -0.20
C GLY A 450 -27.85 -0.93 1.21
N VAL A 451 -27.97 -0.04 2.19
CA VAL A 451 -28.21 -0.41 3.59
C VAL A 451 -28.86 0.73 4.36
N TRP A 452 -29.53 0.40 5.46
CA TRP A 452 -29.86 1.36 6.51
C TRP A 452 -28.94 1.16 7.72
N GLY A 453 -28.36 2.24 8.23
CA GLY A 453 -27.77 2.31 9.56
C GLY A 453 -28.82 1.95 10.62
N ARG A 454 -28.39 1.25 11.67
CA ARG A 454 -29.28 0.90 12.77
C ARG A 454 -29.25 2.03 13.80
N VAL A 455 -30.15 3.00 13.63
CA VAL A 455 -30.31 4.14 14.54
C VAL A 455 -31.59 3.92 15.36
N SER A 456 -31.51 4.03 16.70
CA SER A 456 -32.69 4.02 17.57
C SER A 456 -32.98 5.41 18.13
N MET A 457 -34.24 5.67 18.56
CA MET A 457 -34.59 6.97 19.17
C MET A 457 -33.73 7.29 20.40
N GLU A 458 -33.29 6.28 21.15
CA GLU A 458 -32.36 6.44 22.27
C GLU A 458 -30.98 6.97 21.82
N ASP A 459 -30.58 6.70 20.59
CA ASP A 459 -29.27 7.11 20.05
C ASP A 459 -29.33 8.55 19.47
N VAL A 460 -30.51 9.04 19.10
CA VAL A 460 -30.74 10.41 18.61
C VAL A 460 -30.82 11.43 19.75
N HIS A 461 -31.14 10.99 20.97
CA HIS A 461 -31.32 11.85 22.14
C HIS A 461 -30.12 11.87 23.12
N LYS A 462 -29.04 11.18 22.80
CA LYS A 462 -27.73 11.34 23.47
C LYS A 462 -26.95 12.46 22.79
#